data_AF-A0A9D1EZR3-F1
#
_entry.id   AF-A0A9D1EZR3-F1
#
_cell.length_a   1.000
_cell.length_b   1.000
_cell.length_c   1.000
_cell.angle_alpha   90.00
_cell.angle_beta   90.00
_cell.angle_gamma   90.00
#
_symmetry.space_group_name_H-M   'P 1'
#
loop_
_entity.id
_entity.type
_entity.pdbx_description
1 polymer ?
#
loop_
_entity_poly.entity_id
_entity_poly.type
_entity_poly.pdbx_seq_one_letter_code
_entity_poly.pdbx_strand_id
1 'polypeptide(L)'
;MKQRYRIISIEAADIYRQEQENGVSIGYKMPEGKSDAYFRLFKIYLDNSLDSVELEKAYKRVCRKKFSFQDKRGNEYTLAVINVKFNYTYKPENGKPIKIKELRKHFYENGFYVDGVHYVRYKRSAGSSREGKCLFIDERLYKAMAKWSECGLKPQTDLASWESYKALSLSSIKCTVEIPLDGILFVPDYKSTFTEEVISVELQDGNLTAEQKQTQITNDIWDGESLLDESVFINGYADKHMLLLRNKFFKSCAFRTKLQKWIKDKSITLDDLKTRGFTLATDINQIVMVTTPNSLKFLKFAGGLSERSIRKWVANANNTFGVVKWDKGTNFFHGDMVQSSYQLMNTLGLDKVQAEELLKPSFDYISLIRNDVEFMRYHFTDAYARE
;
A
#
# COMPACT_ATOMS: atom_id res chain seq x y z
N MET A 1 8.16 10.04 16.91
CA MET A 1 8.80 8.79 16.44
C MET A 1 7.76 7.95 15.71
N LYS A 2 8.11 7.32 14.57
CA LYS A 2 7.20 6.37 13.91
C LYS A 2 7.14 5.11 14.76
N GLN A 3 6.03 4.90 15.46
CA GLN A 3 5.78 3.68 16.22
C GLN A 3 5.65 2.52 15.22
N ARG A 4 6.68 1.68 15.13
CA ARG A 4 6.71 0.49 14.28
C ARG A 4 7.03 -0.69 15.17
N TYR A 5 6.36 -1.81 14.93
CA TYR A 5 6.56 -3.02 15.71
C TYR A 5 7.26 -4.05 14.85
N ARG A 6 8.33 -4.65 15.35
CA ARG A 6 8.89 -5.84 14.72
C ARG A 6 7.93 -7.00 14.96
N ILE A 7 7.66 -7.76 13.90
CA ILE A 7 6.80 -8.95 13.95
C ILE A 7 7.55 -10.16 13.39
N ILE A 8 7.12 -11.34 13.83
CA ILE A 8 7.65 -12.62 13.39
C ILE A 8 7.44 -12.78 11.89
N SER A 9 8.46 -13.29 11.20
CA SER A 9 8.32 -13.76 9.83
C SER A 9 8.94 -15.14 9.61
N ILE A 10 8.09 -16.11 9.28
CA ILE A 10 8.43 -17.53 9.16
C ILE A 10 7.94 -18.07 7.80
N GLU A 11 8.61 -19.08 7.26
CA GLU A 11 8.14 -19.78 6.06
C GLU A 11 7.05 -20.81 6.41
N ALA A 12 6.02 -20.89 5.57
CA ALA A 12 4.93 -21.86 5.72
C ALA A 12 5.44 -23.31 5.78
N ALA A 13 6.49 -23.62 5.00
CA ALA A 13 7.10 -24.95 5.02
C ALA A 13 7.75 -25.29 6.38
N ASP A 14 8.32 -24.31 7.07
CA ASP A 14 8.92 -24.51 8.40
C ASP A 14 7.84 -24.73 9.48
N ILE A 15 6.74 -23.98 9.39
CA ILE A 15 5.57 -24.18 10.27
C ILE A 15 5.01 -25.58 10.05
N TYR A 16 4.80 -25.96 8.79
CA TYR A 16 4.24 -27.27 8.44
C TYR A 16 5.13 -28.42 8.92
N ARG A 17 6.46 -28.30 8.77
CA ARG A 17 7.42 -29.27 9.30
C ARG A 17 7.23 -29.46 10.81
N GLN A 18 7.18 -28.36 11.56
CA GLN A 18 7.01 -28.43 13.02
C GLN A 18 5.63 -28.94 13.43
N GLU A 19 4.58 -28.71 12.65
CA GLU A 19 3.27 -29.36 12.89
C GLU A 19 3.35 -30.89 12.75
N GLN A 20 4.19 -31.41 11.84
CA GLN A 20 4.41 -32.86 11.72
C GLN A 20 5.23 -33.43 12.89
N GLU A 21 6.23 -32.68 13.37
CA GLU A 21 7.14 -33.11 14.45
C GLU A 21 6.51 -32.99 15.84
N ASN A 22 5.84 -31.87 16.11
CA ASN A 22 5.29 -31.53 17.42
C ASN A 22 3.80 -31.83 17.56
N GLY A 23 3.10 -32.11 16.45
CA GLY A 23 1.65 -32.15 16.38
C GLY A 23 1.02 -30.77 16.19
N VAL A 24 -0.14 -30.73 15.53
CA VAL A 24 -0.83 -29.50 15.11
C VAL A 24 -1.18 -28.57 16.30
N SER A 25 -1.56 -29.13 17.45
CA SER A 25 -1.93 -28.35 18.64
C SER A 25 -0.76 -27.61 19.30
N ILE A 26 0.45 -28.13 19.14
CA ILE A 26 1.69 -27.46 19.58
C ILE A 26 2.17 -26.52 18.46
N GLY A 27 2.18 -27.02 17.23
CA GLY A 27 2.56 -26.27 16.04
C GLY A 27 4.03 -25.84 16.09
N TYR A 28 4.25 -24.56 15.78
CA TYR A 28 5.58 -23.96 15.80
C TYR A 28 6.01 -23.64 17.23
N LYS A 29 7.08 -24.28 17.70
CA LYS A 29 7.68 -24.01 19.00
C LYS A 29 8.71 -22.89 18.87
N MET A 30 8.53 -21.81 19.63
CA MET A 30 9.49 -20.72 19.61
C MET A 30 10.79 -21.13 20.31
N PRO A 31 11.95 -20.54 19.91
CA PRO A 31 13.17 -20.63 20.68
C PRO A 31 12.97 -20.10 22.11
N GLU A 32 13.85 -20.50 23.03
CA GLU A 32 13.81 -20.03 24.42
C GLU A 32 13.66 -18.50 24.49
N GLY A 33 12.74 -18.07 25.37
CA GLY A 33 12.39 -16.68 25.51
C GLY A 33 13.60 -15.82 25.84
N LYS A 34 13.77 -14.72 25.10
CA LYS A 34 14.89 -13.75 25.22
C LYS A 34 16.25 -14.24 24.69
N SER A 35 16.33 -15.38 24.01
CA SER A 35 17.52 -15.78 23.24
C SER A 35 17.69 -14.95 21.96
N ASP A 36 18.91 -14.90 21.41
CA ASP A 36 19.17 -14.30 20.10
C ASP A 36 18.34 -15.00 18.99
N ALA A 37 18.17 -16.32 19.09
CA ALA A 37 17.36 -17.09 18.16
C ALA A 37 15.90 -16.62 18.14
N TYR A 38 15.33 -16.32 19.31
CA TYR A 38 13.98 -15.77 19.42
C TYR A 38 13.84 -14.44 18.67
N PHE A 39 14.73 -13.48 18.93
CA PHE A 39 14.67 -12.16 18.30
C PHE A 39 15.00 -12.19 16.80
N ARG A 40 15.78 -13.16 16.31
CA ARG A 40 16.05 -13.36 14.86
C ARG A 40 14.82 -13.72 14.05
N LEU A 41 13.73 -14.17 14.68
CA LEU A 41 12.45 -14.43 13.99
C LEU A 41 11.71 -13.14 13.62
N PHE A 42 11.98 -12.03 14.31
CA PHE A 42 11.32 -10.74 14.11
C PHE A 42 11.96 -9.92 12.98
N LYS A 43 11.78 -10.40 11.75
CA LYS A 43 12.51 -9.94 10.55
C LYS A 43 11.86 -8.76 9.82
N ILE A 44 10.59 -8.48 10.07
CA ILE A 44 9.86 -7.42 9.36
C ILE A 44 9.14 -6.48 10.32
N TYR A 45 8.64 -5.36 9.79
CA TYR A 45 7.89 -4.38 10.55
C TYR A 45 6.40 -4.44 10.23
N LEU A 46 5.59 -4.45 11.28
CA LEU A 46 4.23 -3.91 11.24
C LEU A 46 4.34 -2.38 11.35
N ASP A 47 4.15 -1.72 10.22
CA ASP A 47 4.28 -0.28 10.11
C ASP A 47 3.15 0.47 10.84
N ASN A 48 3.47 1.68 11.30
CA ASN A 48 2.46 2.64 11.74
C ASN A 48 1.42 2.82 10.62
N SER A 49 0.18 2.52 10.95
CA SER A 49 -0.94 2.47 10.02
C SER A 49 -2.24 2.60 10.81
N LEU A 50 -3.33 3.01 10.14
CA LEU A 50 -4.65 3.07 10.77
C LEU A 50 -5.05 1.71 11.35
N ASP A 51 -4.64 0.64 10.65
CA ASP A 51 -4.84 -0.75 11.07
C ASP A 51 -4.09 -1.08 12.38
N SER A 52 -2.81 -0.72 12.47
CA SER A 52 -2.00 -0.99 13.66
C SER A 52 -2.51 -0.25 14.91
N VAL A 53 -3.05 0.96 14.72
CA VAL A 53 -3.65 1.75 15.81
C VAL A 53 -4.92 1.07 16.34
N GLU A 54 -5.79 0.59 15.45
CA GLU A 54 -6.97 -0.17 15.88
C GLU A 54 -6.58 -1.52 16.50
N LEU A 55 -5.60 -2.21 15.91
CA LEU A 55 -5.11 -3.49 16.42
C LEU A 55 -4.61 -3.36 17.86
N GLU A 56 -3.85 -2.30 18.16
CA GLU A 56 -3.39 -2.03 19.53
C GLU A 56 -4.56 -1.80 20.51
N LYS A 57 -5.59 -1.03 20.09
CA LYS A 57 -6.80 -0.81 20.89
C LYS A 57 -7.55 -2.13 21.13
N ALA A 58 -7.74 -2.91 20.08
CA ALA A 58 -8.41 -4.21 20.16
C ALA A 58 -7.65 -5.17 21.07
N TYR A 59 -6.32 -5.21 20.98
CA TYR A 59 -5.48 -6.04 21.83
C TYR A 59 -5.58 -5.69 23.30
N LYS A 60 -5.46 -4.40 23.65
CA LYS A 60 -5.60 -3.94 25.04
C LYS A 60 -6.98 -4.29 25.61
N ARG A 61 -8.04 -4.16 24.81
CA ARG A 61 -9.41 -4.48 25.21
C ARG A 61 -9.63 -5.99 25.41
N VAL A 62 -9.19 -6.81 24.46
CA VAL A 62 -9.48 -8.26 24.43
C VAL A 62 -8.51 -9.05 25.30
N CYS A 63 -7.21 -8.81 25.12
CA CYS A 63 -6.16 -9.57 25.80
C CYS A 63 -5.82 -9.02 27.19
N ARG A 64 -6.22 -7.76 27.50
CA ARG A 64 -5.92 -7.06 28.76
C ARG A 64 -4.43 -7.07 29.12
N LYS A 65 -3.58 -6.98 28.09
CA LYS A 65 -2.11 -7.01 28.19
C LYS A 65 -1.51 -5.87 27.39
N LYS A 66 -0.23 -5.58 27.64
CA LYS A 66 0.56 -4.66 26.82
C LYS A 66 0.66 -5.21 25.39
N PHE A 67 0.37 -4.37 24.40
CA PHE A 67 0.38 -4.75 22.98
C PHE A 67 1.77 -5.15 22.47
N SER A 68 2.80 -4.56 23.06
CA SER A 68 4.18 -4.73 22.66
C SER A 68 5.13 -4.91 23.84
N PHE A 69 6.31 -5.42 23.55
CA PHE A 69 7.44 -5.51 24.48
C PHE A 69 8.69 -4.96 23.82
N GLN A 70 9.67 -4.54 24.62
CA GLN A 70 10.91 -3.93 24.14
C GLN A 70 12.14 -4.80 24.46
N ASP A 71 13.16 -4.71 23.61
CA ASP A 71 14.51 -5.19 23.95
C ASP A 71 15.33 -4.10 24.66
N LYS A 72 16.57 -4.44 25.05
CA LYS A 72 17.51 -3.50 25.70
C LYS A 72 17.92 -2.31 24.81
N ARG A 73 17.66 -2.37 23.51
CA ARG A 73 17.99 -1.34 22.51
C ARG A 73 16.78 -0.46 22.17
N GLY A 74 15.64 -0.67 22.83
CA GLY A 74 14.41 0.08 22.59
C GLY A 74 13.65 -0.34 21.32
N ASN A 75 13.99 -1.48 20.70
CA ASN A 75 13.17 -2.02 19.61
C ASN A 75 11.85 -2.52 20.19
N GLU A 76 10.73 -2.16 19.55
CA GLU A 76 9.38 -2.61 19.91
C GLU A 76 8.99 -3.86 19.12
N TYR A 77 8.37 -4.83 19.79
CA TYR A 77 7.95 -6.12 19.22
C TYR A 77 6.50 -6.40 19.57
N THR A 78 5.76 -7.06 18.69
CA THR A 78 4.42 -7.59 19.01
C THR A 78 4.24 -9.00 18.47
N LEU A 79 3.47 -9.81 19.21
CA LEU A 79 3.04 -11.15 18.81
C LEU A 79 1.62 -11.14 18.26
N ALA A 80 0.92 -10.01 18.20
CA ALA A 80 -0.48 -9.97 17.77
C ALA A 80 -0.67 -10.46 16.32
N VAL A 81 0.36 -10.31 15.48
CA VAL A 81 0.35 -10.65 14.06
C VAL A 81 1.67 -11.32 13.67
N ILE A 82 1.58 -12.31 12.78
CA ILE A 82 2.71 -13.04 12.20
C ILE A 82 2.66 -12.90 10.68
N ASN A 83 3.81 -12.68 10.05
CA ASN A 83 3.93 -12.72 8.60
C ASN A 83 4.41 -14.09 8.11
N VAL A 84 3.55 -14.79 7.38
CA VAL A 84 3.88 -16.09 6.79
C VAL A 84 4.28 -15.90 5.34
N LYS A 85 5.44 -16.47 4.98
CA LYS A 85 5.98 -16.51 3.63
C LYS A 85 5.69 -17.86 2.98
N PHE A 86 5.34 -17.84 1.69
CA PHE A 86 5.00 -19.03 0.92
C PHE A 86 5.95 -19.16 -0.27
N ASN A 87 7.24 -19.31 0.02
CA ASN A 87 8.31 -19.34 -1.00
C ASN A 87 8.79 -20.76 -1.32
N TYR A 88 8.64 -21.70 -0.39
CA TYR A 88 9.22 -23.03 -0.49
C TYR A 88 8.17 -24.13 -0.43
N THR A 89 8.38 -25.17 -1.23
CA THR A 89 7.68 -26.46 -1.14
C THR A 89 8.27 -27.23 0.04
N TYR A 90 7.41 -27.80 0.89
CA TYR A 90 7.86 -28.69 1.96
C TYR A 90 8.21 -30.06 1.37
N LYS A 91 9.40 -30.57 1.67
CA LYS A 91 9.88 -31.88 1.22
C LYS A 91 10.21 -32.72 2.46
N PRO A 92 9.36 -33.70 2.82
CA PRO A 92 9.71 -34.64 3.89
C PRO A 92 10.85 -35.56 3.44
N GLU A 93 11.58 -36.16 4.39
CA GLU A 93 12.61 -37.16 4.09
C GLU A 93 12.00 -38.40 3.42
N ASN A 94 10.84 -38.83 3.91
CA ASN A 94 10.05 -39.91 3.35
C ASN A 94 8.63 -39.39 3.05
N GLY A 95 8.23 -39.41 1.78
CA GLY A 95 6.86 -39.06 1.36
C GLY A 95 6.77 -38.05 0.22
N LYS A 96 5.54 -37.65 -0.11
CA LYS A 96 5.27 -36.74 -1.21
C LYS A 96 5.53 -35.28 -0.79
N PRO A 97 6.24 -34.47 -1.60
CA PRO A 97 6.38 -33.05 -1.36
C PRO A 97 5.03 -32.33 -1.34
N ILE A 98 4.88 -31.38 -0.42
CA ILE A 98 3.69 -30.52 -0.31
C ILE A 98 3.99 -29.19 -0.98
N LYS A 99 3.31 -28.93 -2.10
CA LYS A 99 3.55 -27.76 -2.95
C LYS A 99 3.07 -26.49 -2.25
N ILE A 100 3.62 -25.35 -2.66
CA ILE A 100 3.25 -24.01 -2.16
C ILE A 100 1.73 -23.76 -2.21
N LYS A 101 1.05 -24.23 -3.27
CA LYS A 101 -0.41 -24.09 -3.41
C LYS A 101 -1.17 -24.85 -2.31
N GLU A 102 -0.70 -26.03 -1.95
CA GLU A 102 -1.30 -26.88 -0.90
C GLU A 102 -1.03 -26.28 0.48
N LEU A 103 0.19 -25.83 0.74
CA LEU A 103 0.51 -25.10 1.99
C LEU A 103 -0.37 -23.85 2.16
N ARG A 104 -0.57 -23.07 1.09
CA ARG A 104 -1.47 -21.91 1.13
C ARG A 104 -2.90 -22.31 1.47
N LYS A 105 -3.42 -23.37 0.84
CA LYS A 105 -4.76 -23.87 1.12
C LYS A 105 -4.89 -24.27 2.59
N HIS A 106 -3.99 -25.13 3.08
CA HIS A 106 -3.94 -25.60 4.47
C HIS A 106 -3.97 -24.45 5.47
N PHE A 107 -3.01 -23.54 5.39
CA PHE A 107 -2.92 -22.45 6.38
C PHE A 107 -4.03 -21.41 6.22
N TYR A 108 -4.57 -21.20 5.02
CA TYR A 108 -5.68 -20.26 4.85
C TYR A 108 -7.00 -20.77 5.43
N GLU A 109 -7.20 -22.10 5.41
CA GLU A 109 -8.37 -22.76 5.97
C GLU A 109 -8.23 -22.96 7.48
N ASN A 110 -7.08 -23.45 7.94
CA ASN A 110 -6.92 -23.98 9.30
C ASN A 110 -6.20 -23.04 10.26
N GLY A 111 -5.41 -22.08 9.79
CA GLY A 111 -4.47 -21.37 10.66
C GLY A 111 -3.32 -22.27 11.11
N PHE A 112 -2.64 -21.89 12.20
CA PHE A 112 -1.56 -22.66 12.83
C PHE A 112 -1.33 -22.20 14.28
N TYR A 113 -0.66 -23.02 15.06
CA TYR A 113 -0.32 -22.72 16.45
C TYR A 113 1.13 -22.25 16.59
N VAL A 114 1.36 -21.27 17.47
CA VAL A 114 2.69 -20.86 17.93
C VAL A 114 2.67 -20.76 19.45
N ASP A 115 3.45 -21.60 20.14
CA ASP A 115 3.46 -21.72 21.61
C ASP A 115 2.03 -21.78 22.22
N GLY A 116 1.13 -22.56 21.60
CA GLY A 116 -0.25 -22.73 22.05
C GLY A 116 -1.20 -21.56 21.75
N VAL A 117 -0.73 -20.49 21.08
CA VAL A 117 -1.60 -19.43 20.55
C VAL A 117 -1.97 -19.75 19.11
N HIS A 118 -3.27 -19.78 18.81
CA HIS A 118 -3.78 -20.03 17.46
C HIS A 118 -3.79 -18.75 16.62
N TYR A 119 -3.20 -18.81 15.42
CA TYR A 119 -3.14 -17.73 14.45
C TYR A 119 -3.93 -18.08 13.19
N VAL A 120 -4.85 -17.19 12.83
CA VAL A 120 -5.74 -17.36 11.67
C VAL A 120 -5.43 -16.33 10.59
N ARG A 121 -5.76 -16.66 9.33
CA ARG A 121 -5.50 -15.79 8.18
C ARG A 121 -6.16 -14.42 8.39
N TYR A 122 -5.37 -13.36 8.27
CA TYR A 122 -5.85 -12.01 8.55
C TYR A 122 -6.05 -11.17 7.28
N LYS A 123 -4.95 -10.70 6.70
CA LYS A 123 -4.96 -9.77 5.56
C LYS A 123 -3.82 -10.04 4.61
N ARG A 124 -4.07 -9.74 3.34
CA ARG A 124 -3.06 -9.81 2.30
C ARG A 124 -3.18 -8.60 1.38
N SER A 125 -2.22 -7.68 1.48
CA SER A 125 -2.15 -6.55 0.56
C SER A 125 -1.79 -7.01 -0.86
N ALA A 126 -2.04 -6.15 -1.85
CA ALA A 126 -1.63 -6.43 -3.23
C ALA A 126 -0.11 -6.65 -3.35
N GLY A 127 0.70 -5.86 -2.64
CA GLY A 127 2.16 -6.03 -2.59
C GLY A 127 2.56 -7.34 -1.95
N SER A 128 1.98 -7.67 -0.79
CA SER A 128 2.22 -8.95 -0.11
C SER A 128 1.84 -10.15 -0.99
N SER A 129 0.76 -10.04 -1.77
CA SER A 129 0.33 -11.11 -2.68
C SER A 129 1.36 -11.39 -3.78
N ARG A 130 2.00 -10.35 -4.33
CA ARG A 130 3.06 -10.50 -5.35
C ARG A 130 4.30 -11.18 -4.78
N GLU A 131 4.61 -10.92 -3.52
CA GLU A 131 5.76 -11.50 -2.81
C GLU A 131 5.45 -12.84 -2.13
N GLY A 132 4.25 -13.40 -2.30
CA GLY A 132 3.87 -14.66 -1.67
C GLY A 132 3.77 -14.59 -0.14
N LYS A 133 3.41 -13.44 0.43
CA LYS A 133 3.31 -13.18 1.87
C LYS A 133 1.86 -13.02 2.31
N CYS A 134 1.55 -13.37 3.56
CA CYS A 134 0.25 -13.16 4.17
C CYS A 134 0.40 -12.88 5.67
N LEU A 135 -0.40 -11.94 6.19
CA LEU A 135 -0.49 -11.71 7.63
C LEU A 135 -1.49 -12.68 8.24
N PHE A 136 -1.14 -13.21 9.40
CA PHE A 136 -1.96 -14.01 10.27
C PHE A 136 -2.08 -13.31 11.62
N ILE A 137 -3.24 -13.38 12.25
CA ILE A 137 -3.54 -12.68 13.50
C ILE A 137 -3.88 -13.69 14.59
N ASP A 138 -3.53 -13.37 15.83
CA ASP A 138 -4.06 -14.06 17.01
C ASP A 138 -5.59 -14.15 16.92
N GLU A 139 -6.12 -15.38 16.96
CA GLU A 139 -7.54 -15.67 16.72
C GLU A 139 -8.46 -14.87 17.65
N ARG A 140 -8.02 -14.59 18.88
CA ARG A 140 -8.80 -13.80 19.87
C ARG A 140 -9.15 -12.41 19.35
N LEU A 141 -8.30 -11.84 18.50
CA LEU A 141 -8.45 -10.51 17.92
C LEU A 141 -9.23 -10.53 16.61
N TYR A 142 -9.32 -11.68 15.94
CA TYR A 142 -9.82 -11.80 14.58
C TYR A 142 -11.21 -11.20 14.42
N LYS A 143 -12.16 -11.54 15.30
CA LYS A 143 -13.54 -11.04 15.23
C LYS A 143 -13.61 -9.51 15.27
N ALA A 144 -12.84 -8.88 16.16
CA ALA A 144 -12.83 -7.43 16.29
C ALA A 144 -12.20 -6.75 15.07
N MET A 145 -11.06 -7.28 14.63
CA MET A 145 -10.32 -6.71 13.50
C MET A 145 -10.99 -6.98 12.16
N ALA A 146 -11.64 -8.12 11.97
CA ALA A 146 -12.44 -8.44 10.79
C ALA A 146 -13.58 -7.44 10.65
N LYS A 147 -14.41 -7.26 11.70
CA LYS A 147 -15.50 -6.28 11.70
C LYS A 147 -15.02 -4.87 11.36
N TRP A 148 -13.90 -4.44 11.94
CA TRP A 148 -13.33 -3.12 11.66
C TRP A 148 -12.86 -2.98 10.20
N SER A 149 -12.22 -4.02 9.68
CA SER A 149 -11.64 -4.06 8.33
C SER A 149 -12.67 -4.17 7.22
N GLU A 150 -13.76 -4.87 7.48
CA GLU A 150 -14.86 -5.08 6.54
C GLU A 150 -15.73 -3.82 6.38
N CYS A 151 -15.61 -2.85 7.30
CA CYS A 151 -16.27 -1.55 7.19
C CYS A 151 -17.81 -1.67 6.98
N GLY A 152 -18.44 -2.70 7.57
CA GLY A 152 -19.87 -2.97 7.41
C GLY A 152 -20.27 -3.62 6.07
N LEU A 153 -19.32 -3.99 5.22
CA LEU A 153 -19.55 -4.79 4.01
C LEU A 153 -19.56 -6.28 4.34
N LYS A 154 -20.29 -7.06 3.52
CA LYS A 154 -20.25 -8.52 3.57
C LYS A 154 -19.08 -9.03 2.71
N PRO A 155 -18.54 -10.23 2.99
CA PRO A 155 -17.56 -10.89 2.12
C PRO A 155 -18.01 -10.92 0.65
N GLN A 156 -17.04 -10.77 -0.25
CA GLN A 156 -17.28 -10.59 -1.69
C GLN A 156 -16.65 -11.74 -2.49
N THR A 157 -17.19 -12.00 -3.68
CA THR A 157 -16.67 -13.03 -4.60
C THR A 157 -15.42 -12.57 -5.36
N ASP A 158 -15.31 -11.27 -5.67
CA ASP A 158 -14.08 -10.66 -6.22
C ASP A 158 -13.02 -10.54 -5.10
N LEU A 159 -12.37 -11.67 -4.80
CA LEU A 159 -11.38 -11.78 -3.74
C LEU A 159 -10.15 -10.90 -3.98
N ALA A 160 -9.77 -10.68 -5.23
CA ALA A 160 -8.59 -9.88 -5.57
C ALA A 160 -8.79 -8.41 -5.18
N SER A 161 -9.94 -7.83 -5.55
CA SER A 161 -10.28 -6.46 -5.17
C SER A 161 -10.63 -6.35 -3.70
N TRP A 162 -11.37 -7.33 -3.16
CA TRP A 162 -11.78 -7.34 -1.76
C TRP A 162 -10.59 -7.32 -0.81
N GLU A 163 -9.63 -8.22 -0.99
CA GLU A 163 -8.44 -8.29 -0.12
C GLU A 163 -7.55 -7.05 -0.26
N SER A 164 -7.37 -6.55 -1.48
CA SER A 164 -6.55 -5.35 -1.70
C SER A 164 -7.15 -4.10 -1.06
N TYR A 165 -8.47 -3.89 -1.15
CA TYR A 165 -9.13 -2.72 -0.58
C TYR A 165 -9.33 -2.81 0.94
N LYS A 166 -9.63 -4.00 1.47
CA LYS A 166 -9.66 -4.28 2.92
C LYS A 166 -8.29 -4.04 3.58
N ALA A 167 -7.20 -4.19 2.83
CA ALA A 167 -5.83 -3.97 3.28
C ALA A 167 -5.34 -2.52 3.13
N LEU A 168 -6.13 -1.58 2.58
CA LEU A 168 -5.67 -0.18 2.42
C LEU A 168 -5.29 0.48 3.75
N SER A 169 -5.97 0.11 4.84
CA SER A 169 -5.69 0.57 6.19
C SER A 169 -4.32 0.15 6.72
N LEU A 170 -3.70 -0.91 6.18
CA LEU A 170 -2.35 -1.38 6.53
C LEU A 170 -1.24 -0.53 5.92
N SER A 171 -1.58 0.44 5.06
CA SER A 171 -0.58 1.30 4.44
C SER A 171 0.24 2.02 5.51
N SER A 172 1.57 2.02 5.35
CA SER A 172 2.48 2.78 6.19
C SER A 172 2.15 4.27 6.12
N ILE A 173 1.72 4.86 7.23
CA ILE A 173 1.41 6.29 7.32
C ILE A 173 2.58 7.03 7.98
N LYS A 174 2.81 8.26 7.54
CA LYS A 174 3.75 9.18 8.16
C LYS A 174 3.10 9.88 9.35
N CYS A 175 1.83 10.25 9.21
CA CYS A 175 1.02 11.00 10.15
C CYS A 175 -0.46 10.89 9.73
N THR A 176 -1.35 11.53 10.48
CA THR A 176 -2.78 11.60 10.20
C THR A 176 -3.23 13.03 9.94
N VAL A 177 -4.42 13.17 9.37
CA VAL A 177 -5.12 14.42 9.20
C VAL A 177 -6.62 14.19 9.42
N GLU A 178 -7.31 15.15 10.00
CA GLU A 178 -8.75 15.07 10.26
C GLU A 178 -9.52 15.72 9.12
N ILE A 179 -10.42 14.96 8.50
CA ILE A 179 -11.27 15.42 7.39
C ILE A 179 -12.71 15.01 7.71
N PRO A 180 -13.60 15.96 8.00
CA PRO A 180 -15.01 15.68 8.22
C PRO A 180 -15.62 14.93 7.03
N LEU A 181 -16.21 13.77 7.30
CA LEU A 181 -16.75 12.93 6.23
C LEU A 181 -17.95 13.56 5.52
N ASP A 182 -18.72 14.37 6.25
CA ASP A 182 -19.87 15.07 5.69
C ASP A 182 -19.44 16.20 4.74
N GLY A 183 -18.23 16.74 4.94
CA GLY A 183 -17.61 17.78 4.13
C GLY A 183 -16.97 17.29 2.82
N ILE A 184 -17.23 16.04 2.43
CA ILE A 184 -16.74 15.46 1.18
C ILE A 184 -17.84 15.58 0.11
N LEU A 185 -17.50 16.19 -1.03
CA LEU A 185 -18.30 16.22 -2.24
C LEU A 185 -17.79 15.17 -3.23
N PHE A 186 -18.65 14.22 -3.59
CA PHE A 186 -18.40 13.22 -4.63
C PHE A 186 -18.93 13.72 -5.97
N VAL A 187 -18.04 14.04 -6.92
CA VAL A 187 -18.40 14.40 -8.29
C VAL A 187 -18.20 13.20 -9.23
N PRO A 188 -19.00 13.04 -10.30
CA PRO A 188 -18.83 11.94 -11.24
C PRO A 188 -17.40 11.86 -11.81
N ASP A 189 -16.89 10.65 -11.96
CA ASP A 189 -15.65 10.42 -12.73
C ASP A 189 -15.82 10.89 -14.18
N TYR A 190 -14.76 11.41 -14.79
CA TYR A 190 -14.78 11.88 -16.17
C TYR A 190 -13.94 10.98 -17.06
N LYS A 191 -14.59 10.46 -18.10
CA LYS A 191 -13.95 9.63 -19.12
C LYS A 191 -13.76 10.45 -20.39
N SER A 192 -12.50 10.66 -20.76
CA SER A 192 -12.12 11.28 -22.02
C SER A 192 -11.95 10.20 -23.08
N THR A 193 -12.77 10.26 -24.13
CA THR A 193 -12.74 9.29 -25.24
C THR A 193 -12.31 9.98 -26.53
N PHE A 194 -11.33 9.41 -27.21
CA PHE A 194 -10.81 9.89 -28.49
C PHE A 194 -10.32 8.71 -29.33
N THR A 195 -10.07 8.93 -30.62
CA THR A 195 -9.58 7.90 -31.55
C THR A 195 -8.19 8.29 -32.02
N GLU A 196 -7.26 7.34 -31.95
CA GLU A 196 -5.86 7.56 -32.34
C GLU A 196 -5.33 6.30 -33.04
N GLU A 197 -4.31 6.47 -33.87
CA GLU A 197 -3.53 5.34 -34.37
C GLU A 197 -2.63 4.80 -33.26
N VAL A 198 -2.78 3.52 -32.92
CA VAL A 198 -1.99 2.88 -31.88
C VAL A 198 -1.47 1.53 -32.34
N ILE A 199 -0.42 1.06 -31.67
CA ILE A 199 -0.09 -0.36 -31.65
C ILE A 199 -1.00 -1.03 -30.62
N SER A 200 -2.06 -1.69 -31.08
CA SER A 200 -2.97 -2.45 -30.21
C SER A 200 -2.43 -3.85 -29.98
N VAL A 201 -2.38 -4.29 -28.72
CA VAL A 201 -2.00 -5.65 -28.33
C VAL A 201 -3.24 -6.39 -27.87
N GLU A 202 -3.70 -7.36 -28.66
CA GLU A 202 -4.96 -8.06 -28.46
C GLU A 202 -4.76 -9.58 -28.42
N LEU A 203 -5.68 -10.27 -27.75
CA LEU A 203 -5.68 -11.73 -27.75
C LEU A 203 -6.46 -12.22 -28.99
N GLN A 204 -5.75 -12.81 -29.95
CA GLN A 204 -6.32 -13.43 -31.15
C GLN A 204 -5.92 -14.91 -31.18
N ASP A 205 -6.90 -15.81 -31.24
CA ASP A 205 -6.71 -17.27 -31.25
C ASP A 205 -5.80 -17.80 -30.12
N GLY A 206 -5.89 -17.19 -28.94
CA GLY A 206 -5.10 -17.56 -27.76
C GLY A 206 -3.66 -17.03 -27.77
N ASN A 207 -3.25 -16.30 -28.81
CA ASN A 207 -1.96 -15.62 -28.91
C ASN A 207 -2.13 -14.11 -28.77
N LEU A 208 -1.11 -13.42 -28.25
CA LEU A 208 -1.08 -11.96 -28.25
C LEU A 208 -0.53 -11.48 -29.60
N THR A 209 -1.32 -10.71 -30.32
CA THR A 209 -0.91 -10.07 -31.59
C THR A 209 -0.83 -8.57 -31.40
N ALA A 210 0.18 -7.95 -32.01
CA ALA A 210 0.42 -6.52 -31.98
C ALA A 210 0.23 -5.94 -33.38
N GLU A 211 -0.75 -5.07 -33.56
CA GLU A 211 -1.12 -4.51 -34.86
C GLU A 211 -1.28 -2.99 -34.76
N GLN A 212 -0.82 -2.27 -35.78
CA GLN A 212 -1.05 -0.83 -35.90
C GLN A 212 -2.46 -0.60 -36.45
N LYS A 213 -3.32 0.05 -35.66
CA LYS A 213 -4.70 0.35 -36.07
C LYS A 213 -5.29 1.55 -35.36
N GLN A 214 -6.29 2.15 -35.99
CA GLN A 214 -7.14 3.16 -35.38
C GLN A 214 -7.97 2.52 -34.26
N THR A 215 -7.81 3.01 -33.04
CA THR A 215 -8.51 2.48 -31.87
C THR A 215 -9.12 3.61 -31.06
N GLN A 216 -10.34 3.39 -30.57
CA GLN A 216 -10.96 4.29 -29.60
C GLN A 216 -10.32 4.06 -28.22
N ILE A 217 -9.71 5.10 -27.67
CA ILE A 217 -9.08 5.12 -26.36
C ILE A 217 -10.01 5.86 -25.41
N THR A 218 -10.23 5.30 -24.22
CA THR A 218 -11.00 5.95 -23.15
C THR A 218 -10.17 5.99 -21.87
N ASN A 219 -9.85 7.20 -21.42
CA ASN A 219 -9.07 7.44 -20.20
C ASN A 219 -9.96 8.04 -19.11
N ASP A 220 -9.80 7.53 -17.89
CA ASP A 220 -10.32 8.20 -16.69
C ASP A 220 -9.28 9.23 -16.23
N ILE A 221 -9.56 10.51 -16.43
CA ILE A 221 -8.56 11.57 -16.29
C ILE A 221 -8.42 12.09 -14.86
N TRP A 222 -9.35 11.73 -13.97
CA TRP A 222 -9.35 12.12 -12.56
C TRP A 222 -9.27 10.91 -11.61
N ASP A 223 -8.91 9.72 -12.11
CA ASP A 223 -8.86 8.51 -11.28
C ASP A 223 -7.90 8.67 -10.10
N GLY A 224 -8.49 8.67 -8.90
CA GLY A 224 -7.75 8.78 -7.65
C GLY A 224 -7.26 10.19 -7.35
N GLU A 225 -7.80 11.22 -7.99
CA GLU A 225 -7.59 12.64 -7.64
C GLU A 225 -8.61 13.11 -6.61
N SER A 226 -8.19 14.03 -5.73
CA SER A 226 -9.08 14.86 -4.92
C SER A 226 -8.55 16.29 -4.82
N LEU A 227 -9.45 17.24 -4.63
CA LEU A 227 -9.13 18.61 -4.26
C LEU A 227 -9.41 18.78 -2.77
N LEU A 228 -8.46 19.32 -2.02
CA LEU A 228 -8.54 19.48 -0.58
C LEU A 228 -8.29 20.94 -0.23
N ASP A 229 -9.15 21.50 0.61
CA ASP A 229 -9.03 22.89 1.04
C ASP A 229 -7.76 23.12 1.86
N GLU A 230 -7.13 24.27 1.67
CA GLU A 230 -5.87 24.62 2.33
C GLU A 230 -5.96 24.65 3.86
N SER A 231 -7.17 24.84 4.42
CA SER A 231 -7.40 24.74 5.86
C SER A 231 -6.98 23.39 6.45
N VAL A 232 -7.09 22.31 5.68
CA VAL A 232 -6.70 20.95 6.10
C VAL A 232 -5.18 20.78 6.19
N PHE A 233 -4.41 21.66 5.53
CA PHE A 233 -2.94 21.59 5.50
C PHE A 233 -2.26 22.32 6.66
N ILE A 234 -2.98 23.19 7.39
CA ILE A 234 -2.39 24.10 8.40
C ILE A 234 -1.60 23.33 9.49
N ASN A 235 -2.12 22.17 9.93
CA ASN A 235 -1.54 21.40 11.02
C ASN A 235 -0.46 20.41 10.55
N GLY A 236 0.73 20.93 10.27
CA GLY A 236 1.92 20.12 9.97
C GLY A 236 2.13 19.78 8.50
N TYR A 237 1.31 20.34 7.60
CA TYR A 237 1.43 20.16 6.15
C TYR A 237 1.41 21.50 5.39
N ALA A 238 1.64 22.62 6.07
CA ALA A 238 1.47 23.97 5.50
C ALA A 238 2.41 24.25 4.31
N ASP A 239 3.55 23.54 4.27
CA ASP A 239 4.57 23.57 3.22
C ASP A 239 4.44 22.39 2.23
N LYS A 240 3.26 21.75 2.18
CA LYS A 240 2.96 20.64 1.27
C LYS A 240 1.89 21.05 0.26
N HIS A 241 1.94 20.42 -0.90
CA HIS A 241 1.05 20.68 -2.03
C HIS A 241 0.12 19.50 -2.35
N MET A 242 0.44 18.29 -1.89
CA MET A 242 -0.46 17.15 -1.95
C MET A 242 -0.31 16.20 -0.77
N LEU A 243 -1.38 15.50 -0.44
CA LEU A 243 -1.42 14.42 0.54
C LEU A 243 -1.98 13.15 -0.11
N LEU A 244 -1.20 12.07 -0.12
CA LEU A 244 -1.69 10.75 -0.51
C LEU A 244 -2.42 10.11 0.67
N LEU A 245 -3.75 10.16 0.63
CA LEU A 245 -4.64 9.80 1.72
C LEU A 245 -5.04 8.32 1.70
N ARG A 246 -5.23 7.75 2.89
CA ARG A 246 -5.81 6.43 3.12
C ARG A 246 -6.85 6.50 4.23
N ASN A 247 -7.94 5.79 4.03
CA ASN A 247 -8.92 5.44 5.07
C ASN A 247 -9.47 4.04 4.73
N LYS A 248 -10.44 3.54 5.50
CA LYS A 248 -11.14 2.30 5.20
C LYS A 248 -11.75 2.38 3.80
N PHE A 249 -11.26 1.53 2.89
CA PHE A 249 -11.67 1.51 1.49
C PHE A 249 -11.54 2.86 0.74
N PHE A 250 -10.74 3.81 1.25
CA PHE A 250 -10.51 5.09 0.60
C PHE A 250 -9.04 5.23 0.24
N LYS A 251 -8.78 5.65 -0.99
CA LYS A 251 -7.44 5.94 -1.52
C LYS A 251 -7.55 7.06 -2.54
N SER A 252 -6.91 8.19 -2.25
CA SER A 252 -6.84 9.30 -3.18
C SER A 252 -5.57 10.13 -2.98
N CYS A 253 -5.09 10.77 -4.05
CA CYS A 253 -4.09 11.81 -4.03
C CYS A 253 -4.80 13.17 -3.96
N ALA A 254 -4.75 13.81 -2.80
CA ALA A 254 -5.47 15.04 -2.53
C ALA A 254 -4.56 16.26 -2.70
N PHE A 255 -4.86 17.11 -3.67
CA PHE A 255 -4.10 18.33 -3.96
C PHE A 255 -4.60 19.51 -3.14
N ARG A 256 -3.67 20.34 -2.65
CA ARG A 256 -3.96 21.56 -1.91
C ARG A 256 -4.59 22.59 -2.84
N THR A 257 -5.74 23.12 -2.43
CA THR A 257 -6.49 24.13 -3.18
C THR A 257 -7.01 25.21 -2.23
N LYS A 258 -7.49 26.31 -2.79
CA LYS A 258 -8.25 27.33 -2.04
C LYS A 258 -9.74 27.12 -2.29
N LEU A 259 -10.23 25.90 -2.01
CA LEU A 259 -11.57 25.45 -2.37
C LEU A 259 -12.66 26.37 -1.80
N GLN A 260 -12.60 26.66 -0.49
CA GLN A 260 -13.56 27.54 0.18
C GLN A 260 -13.52 28.97 -0.37
N LYS A 261 -12.32 29.48 -0.68
CA LYS A 261 -12.18 30.78 -1.34
C LYS A 261 -12.81 30.77 -2.74
N TRP A 262 -12.55 29.74 -3.55
CA TRP A 262 -13.13 29.63 -4.88
C TRP A 262 -14.66 29.55 -4.85
N ILE A 263 -15.23 28.79 -3.92
CA ILE A 263 -16.68 28.73 -3.69
C ILE A 263 -17.23 30.14 -3.40
N LYS A 264 -16.60 30.87 -2.49
CA LYS A 264 -17.01 32.24 -2.13
C LYS A 264 -16.88 33.22 -3.29
N ASP A 265 -15.73 33.22 -3.97
CA ASP A 265 -15.43 34.14 -5.08
C ASP A 265 -16.38 33.91 -6.28
N LYS A 266 -16.85 32.68 -6.46
CA LYS A 266 -17.82 32.31 -7.50
C LYS A 266 -19.28 32.36 -7.04
N SER A 267 -19.53 32.74 -5.79
CA SER A 267 -20.88 32.78 -5.19
C SER A 267 -21.64 31.45 -5.35
N ILE A 268 -20.92 30.33 -5.24
CA ILE A 268 -21.48 28.99 -5.41
C ILE A 268 -22.27 28.61 -4.16
N THR A 269 -23.51 28.17 -4.35
CA THR A 269 -24.37 27.68 -3.27
C THR A 269 -24.19 26.18 -3.04
N LEU A 270 -24.69 25.68 -1.91
CA LEU A 270 -24.70 24.24 -1.63
C LEU A 270 -25.58 23.47 -2.63
N ASP A 271 -26.69 24.08 -3.08
CA ASP A 271 -27.59 23.48 -4.05
C ASP A 271 -26.90 23.34 -5.42
N ASP A 272 -26.13 24.34 -5.85
CA ASP A 272 -25.31 24.27 -7.07
C ASP A 272 -24.37 23.05 -7.05
N LEU A 273 -23.70 22.80 -5.92
CA LEU A 273 -22.81 21.64 -5.77
C LEU A 273 -23.59 20.32 -5.80
N LYS A 274 -24.76 20.27 -5.17
CA LYS A 274 -25.64 19.08 -5.15
C LYS A 274 -26.24 18.76 -6.52
N THR A 275 -26.34 19.72 -7.44
CA THR A 275 -26.71 19.42 -8.84
C THR A 275 -25.59 18.68 -9.61
N ARG A 276 -24.33 18.82 -9.17
CA ARG A 276 -23.15 18.27 -9.86
C ARG A 276 -22.57 17.04 -9.18
N GLY A 277 -22.97 16.75 -7.95
CA GLY A 277 -22.40 15.67 -7.16
C GLY A 277 -23.20 15.38 -5.90
N PHE A 278 -22.65 14.53 -5.04
CA PHE A 278 -23.29 14.10 -3.80
C PHE A 278 -22.44 14.47 -2.58
N THR A 279 -23.07 15.04 -1.56
CA THR A 279 -22.44 15.36 -0.27
C THR A 279 -23.46 15.24 0.86
N LEU A 280 -22.99 14.94 2.07
CA LEU A 280 -23.81 14.99 3.29
C LEU A 280 -23.80 16.36 3.96
N ALA A 281 -23.03 17.31 3.43
CA ALA A 281 -22.97 18.67 3.95
C ALA A 281 -24.36 19.32 3.98
N THR A 282 -24.59 20.03 5.08
CA THR A 282 -25.78 20.86 5.34
C THR A 282 -25.48 22.34 5.17
N ASP A 283 -24.20 22.71 5.20
CA ASP A 283 -23.71 24.07 5.01
C ASP A 283 -22.53 24.06 4.01
N ILE A 284 -22.46 25.05 3.13
CA ILE A 284 -21.43 25.16 2.10
C ILE A 284 -20.00 25.27 2.69
N ASN A 285 -19.86 25.87 3.87
CA ASN A 285 -18.60 26.02 4.59
C ASN A 285 -18.07 24.69 5.15
N GLN A 286 -18.89 23.64 5.17
CA GLN A 286 -18.45 22.29 5.56
C GLN A 286 -17.65 21.59 4.46
N ILE A 287 -17.75 22.03 3.19
CA ILE A 287 -17.10 21.38 2.06
C ILE A 287 -15.59 21.62 2.09
N VAL A 288 -14.83 20.60 2.47
CA VAL A 288 -13.36 20.67 2.54
C VAL A 288 -12.68 19.79 1.52
N MET A 289 -13.40 18.85 0.90
CA MET A 289 -12.85 17.94 -0.11
C MET A 289 -13.82 17.75 -1.27
N VAL A 290 -13.28 17.80 -2.50
CA VAL A 290 -13.93 17.28 -3.70
C VAL A 290 -13.19 16.03 -4.13
N THR A 291 -13.89 14.94 -4.38
CA THR A 291 -13.31 13.66 -4.80
C THR A 291 -14.23 12.95 -5.79
N THR A 292 -13.76 11.86 -6.39
CA THR A 292 -14.56 11.04 -7.31
C THR A 292 -14.97 9.70 -6.67
N PRO A 293 -16.04 9.04 -7.17
CA PRO A 293 -16.42 7.70 -6.74
C PRO A 293 -15.27 6.69 -6.76
N ASN A 294 -14.39 6.77 -7.75
CA ASN A 294 -13.23 5.88 -7.84
C ASN A 294 -12.27 6.01 -6.65
N SER A 295 -12.17 7.15 -5.98
CA SER A 295 -11.34 7.30 -4.77
C SER A 295 -11.89 6.51 -3.58
N LEU A 296 -13.21 6.27 -3.54
CA LEU A 296 -13.89 5.49 -2.52
C LEU A 296 -14.16 4.06 -3.03
N LYS A 297 -13.14 3.20 -2.91
CA LYS A 297 -13.19 1.78 -3.31
C LYS A 297 -14.29 0.97 -2.60
N PHE A 298 -14.88 1.51 -1.55
CA PHE A 298 -16.07 0.97 -0.87
C PHE A 298 -17.26 0.84 -1.82
N LEU A 299 -17.43 1.81 -2.73
CA LEU A 299 -18.58 1.89 -3.64
C LEU A 299 -18.65 0.69 -4.59
N LYS A 300 -17.50 0.09 -4.93
CA LYS A 300 -17.44 -1.16 -5.71
C LYS A 300 -18.27 -2.30 -5.08
N PHE A 301 -18.35 -2.34 -3.75
CA PHE A 301 -19.06 -3.39 -3.00
C PHE A 301 -20.37 -2.94 -2.37
N ALA A 302 -20.69 -1.64 -2.49
CA ALA A 302 -21.89 -1.04 -1.94
C ALA A 302 -22.98 -0.77 -3.00
N GLY A 303 -22.74 -1.14 -4.27
CA GLY A 303 -23.68 -0.90 -5.37
C GLY A 303 -23.55 0.48 -6.01
N GLY A 304 -22.37 1.11 -5.93
CA GLY A 304 -22.11 2.43 -6.53
C GLY A 304 -22.44 3.60 -5.60
N LEU A 305 -22.28 4.81 -6.14
CA LEU A 305 -22.53 6.07 -5.42
C LEU A 305 -24.04 6.23 -5.16
N SER A 306 -24.42 6.27 -3.89
CA SER A 306 -25.77 6.62 -3.44
C SER A 306 -25.69 7.16 -2.02
N GLU A 307 -26.71 7.89 -1.57
CA GLU A 307 -26.80 8.35 -0.18
C GLU A 307 -26.68 7.20 0.81
N ARG A 308 -27.38 6.09 0.53
CA ARG A 308 -27.31 4.87 1.34
C ARG A 308 -25.88 4.32 1.44
N SER A 309 -25.16 4.28 0.32
CA SER A 309 -23.78 3.80 0.27
C SER A 309 -22.84 4.69 1.09
N ILE A 310 -22.96 6.02 0.95
CA ILE A 310 -22.11 6.97 1.67
C ILE A 310 -22.43 6.96 3.17
N ARG A 311 -23.70 7.01 3.57
CA ARG A 311 -24.09 6.91 4.99
C ARG A 311 -23.61 5.61 5.64
N LYS A 312 -23.66 4.50 4.90
CA LYS A 312 -23.12 3.22 5.38
C LYS A 312 -21.61 3.27 5.60
N TRP A 313 -20.86 3.89 4.69
CA TRP A 313 -19.43 4.08 4.86
C TRP A 313 -19.12 5.00 6.04
N VAL A 314 -19.76 6.17 6.14
CA VAL A 314 -19.60 7.13 7.25
C VAL A 314 -19.88 6.49 8.61
N ALA A 315 -20.90 5.63 8.71
CA ALA A 315 -21.21 4.92 9.95
C ALA A 315 -20.14 3.90 10.39
N ASN A 316 -19.22 3.53 9.50
CA ASN A 316 -18.20 2.49 9.75
C ASN A 316 -16.75 3.00 9.61
N ALA A 317 -16.54 4.16 9.01
CA ALA A 317 -15.28 4.89 8.91
C ALA A 317 -15.21 6.00 9.98
N ASN A 318 -14.05 6.65 10.09
CA ASN A 318 -13.88 7.84 10.91
C ASN A 318 -13.23 8.95 10.08
N ASN A 319 -13.20 10.16 10.64
CA ASN A 319 -12.62 11.36 10.03
C ASN A 319 -11.07 11.38 10.07
N THR A 320 -10.42 10.40 10.68
CA THR A 320 -8.95 10.31 10.73
C THR A 320 -8.40 9.64 9.46
N PHE A 321 -7.83 10.43 8.56
CA PHE A 321 -7.17 9.93 7.35
C PHE A 321 -5.68 9.74 7.60
N GLY A 322 -5.13 8.65 7.09
CA GLY A 322 -3.71 8.38 7.08
C GLY A 322 -3.00 9.05 5.90
N VAL A 323 -1.93 9.80 6.16
CA VAL A 323 -1.08 10.39 5.12
C VAL A 323 0.09 9.47 4.83
N VAL A 324 0.09 8.87 3.64
CA VAL A 324 1.12 7.90 3.21
C VAL A 324 2.36 8.59 2.64
N LYS A 325 2.13 9.64 1.83
CA LYS A 325 3.16 10.40 1.13
C LYS A 325 2.65 11.82 0.87
N TRP A 326 3.59 12.73 0.66
CA TRP A 326 3.39 14.09 0.15
C TRP A 326 4.45 14.35 -0.93
N ASP A 327 4.32 15.46 -1.63
CA ASP A 327 5.29 15.99 -2.59
C ASP A 327 6.66 16.23 -1.94
N LYS A 328 7.74 15.84 -2.62
CA LYS A 328 9.12 15.98 -2.12
C LYS A 328 10.04 16.33 -3.26
N GLY A 329 11.07 17.12 -2.95
CA GLY A 329 12.22 17.25 -3.83
C GLY A 329 12.86 15.90 -4.12
N THR A 330 13.54 15.81 -5.26
CA THR A 330 14.32 14.63 -5.64
C THR A 330 15.54 14.50 -4.72
N ASN A 331 16.16 13.33 -4.67
CA ASN A 331 17.40 13.13 -3.92
C ASN A 331 18.66 13.44 -4.74
N PHE A 332 18.52 13.78 -6.02
CA PHE A 332 19.66 13.92 -6.94
C PHE A 332 19.93 15.39 -7.18
N PHE A 333 21.21 15.78 -7.13
CA PHE A 333 21.67 17.14 -7.41
C PHE A 333 20.82 18.21 -6.69
N HIS A 334 20.73 18.10 -5.37
CA HIS A 334 19.99 19.03 -4.51
C HIS A 334 18.49 19.20 -4.85
N GLY A 335 17.90 18.27 -5.60
CA GLY A 335 16.49 18.29 -5.99
C GLY A 335 16.24 18.72 -7.43
N ASP A 336 17.28 19.10 -8.18
CA ASP A 336 17.14 19.67 -9.52
C ASP A 336 17.02 18.60 -10.62
N MET A 337 17.46 17.36 -10.36
CA MET A 337 17.47 16.30 -11.36
C MET A 337 16.79 15.02 -10.88
N VAL A 338 16.38 14.16 -11.81
CA VAL A 338 15.91 12.80 -11.53
C VAL A 338 16.73 11.80 -12.35
N GLN A 339 16.90 10.59 -11.82
CA GLN A 339 17.55 9.53 -12.57
C GLN A 339 16.62 9.04 -13.71
N SER A 340 17.13 9.02 -14.94
CA SER A 340 16.47 8.35 -16.05
C SER A 340 16.78 6.85 -16.03
N SER A 341 15.77 6.02 -16.30
CA SER A 341 15.95 4.56 -16.38
C SER A 341 16.18 4.12 -17.82
N TYR A 342 16.91 3.02 -17.98
CA TYR A 342 17.10 2.36 -19.28
C TYR A 342 15.77 2.04 -19.97
N GLN A 343 14.71 1.71 -19.20
CA GLN A 343 13.38 1.47 -19.77
C GLN A 343 12.81 2.70 -20.46
N LEU A 344 12.95 3.90 -19.88
CA LEU A 344 12.52 5.15 -20.51
C LEU A 344 13.35 5.45 -21.75
N MET A 345 14.66 5.25 -21.68
CA MET A 345 15.55 5.45 -22.83
C MET A 345 15.15 4.58 -24.03
N ASN A 346 14.78 3.32 -23.78
CA ASN A 346 14.35 2.42 -24.85
C ASN A 346 13.03 2.84 -25.51
N THR A 347 12.19 3.63 -24.83
CA THR A 347 10.94 4.14 -25.45
C THR A 347 11.17 5.30 -26.41
N LEU A 348 12.35 5.94 -26.38
CA LEU A 348 12.67 7.06 -27.27
C LEU A 348 12.97 6.61 -28.70
N GLY A 349 13.20 5.31 -28.94
CA GLY A 349 13.52 4.78 -30.26
C GLY A 349 14.85 5.29 -30.81
N LEU A 350 15.84 5.50 -29.93
CA LEU A 350 17.16 6.01 -30.32
C LEU A 350 17.80 5.12 -31.39
N ASP A 351 18.27 5.74 -32.46
CA ASP A 351 19.11 5.04 -33.42
C ASP A 351 20.52 4.77 -32.84
N LYS A 352 21.34 4.02 -33.58
CA LYS A 352 22.68 3.66 -33.14
C LYS A 352 23.55 4.89 -32.86
N VAL A 353 23.47 5.93 -33.69
CA VAL A 353 24.31 7.13 -33.59
C VAL A 353 23.91 7.92 -32.34
N GLN A 354 22.61 8.10 -32.13
CA GLN A 354 22.07 8.79 -30.95
C GLN A 354 22.38 8.02 -29.65
N ALA A 355 22.31 6.70 -29.68
CA ALA A 355 22.69 5.86 -28.55
C ALA A 355 24.19 5.98 -28.23
N GLU A 356 25.05 6.01 -29.25
CA GLU A 356 26.49 6.23 -29.08
C GLU A 356 26.80 7.62 -28.51
N GLU A 357 26.11 8.67 -28.97
CA GLU A 357 26.24 10.03 -28.44
C GLU A 357 25.83 10.11 -26.97
N LEU A 358 24.69 9.52 -26.61
CA LEU A 358 24.19 9.49 -25.24
C LEU A 358 25.14 8.74 -24.28
N LEU A 359 25.77 7.67 -24.76
CA LEU A 359 26.72 6.85 -23.99
C LEU A 359 28.14 7.40 -24.02
N LYS A 360 28.43 8.42 -24.85
CA LYS A 360 29.76 8.98 -25.04
C LYS A 360 30.46 9.34 -23.73
N PRO A 361 29.83 10.01 -22.75
CA PRO A 361 30.51 10.29 -21.47
C PRO A 361 30.96 9.02 -20.74
N SER A 362 30.18 7.93 -20.81
CA SER A 362 30.53 6.65 -20.21
C SER A 362 31.66 5.96 -20.97
N PHE A 363 31.62 5.98 -22.31
CA PHE A 363 32.69 5.41 -23.14
C PHE A 363 34.00 6.18 -23.01
N ASP A 364 33.94 7.52 -23.01
CA ASP A 364 35.10 8.38 -22.83
C ASP A 364 35.71 8.15 -21.44
N TYR A 365 34.89 8.04 -20.40
CA TYR A 365 35.33 7.70 -19.05
C TYR A 365 36.02 6.33 -18.94
N ILE A 366 35.39 5.27 -19.47
CA ILE A 366 35.97 3.91 -19.47
C ILE A 366 37.28 3.90 -20.26
N SER A 367 37.31 4.60 -21.40
CA SER A 367 38.52 4.71 -22.22
C SER A 367 39.64 5.43 -21.47
N LEU A 368 39.32 6.51 -20.75
CA LEU A 368 40.28 7.25 -19.94
C LEU A 368 40.86 6.39 -18.82
N ILE A 369 40.02 5.68 -18.05
CA ILE A 369 40.48 4.74 -17.01
C ILE A 369 41.42 3.66 -17.57
N ARG A 370 41.12 3.14 -18.77
CA ARG A 370 41.90 2.05 -19.35
C ARG A 370 43.24 2.50 -19.93
N ASN A 371 43.31 3.74 -20.41
CA ASN A 371 44.46 4.24 -21.17
C ASN A 371 45.37 5.15 -20.33
N ASP A 372 44.87 5.75 -19.25
CA ASP A 372 45.62 6.65 -18.38
C ASP A 372 45.82 6.04 -16.99
N VAL A 373 47.06 5.63 -16.70
CA VAL A 373 47.44 5.00 -15.42
C VAL A 373 47.33 5.97 -14.25
N GLU A 374 47.52 7.28 -14.47
CA GLU A 374 47.40 8.29 -13.42
C GLU A 374 45.93 8.53 -13.06
N PHE A 375 45.07 8.67 -14.08
CA PHE A 375 43.62 8.77 -13.86
C PHE A 375 43.04 7.52 -13.20
N MET A 376 43.50 6.33 -13.62
CA MET A 376 43.13 5.06 -12.99
C MET A 376 43.52 5.02 -11.51
N ARG A 377 44.77 5.40 -11.19
CA ARG A 377 45.23 5.47 -9.80
C ARG A 377 44.39 6.45 -8.98
N TYR A 378 44.10 7.64 -9.53
CA TYR A 378 43.24 8.64 -8.90
C TYR A 378 41.87 8.07 -8.53
N HIS A 379 41.22 7.37 -9.46
CA HIS A 379 39.89 6.78 -9.26
C HIS A 379 39.82 5.76 -8.12
N PHE A 380 40.92 5.03 -7.86
CA PHE A 380 41.01 4.09 -6.75
C PHE A 380 41.49 4.70 -5.42
N THR A 381 41.67 6.02 -5.36
CA THR A 381 42.04 6.69 -4.10
C THR A 381 40.84 7.08 -3.25
N ASP A 382 41.10 7.26 -1.95
CA ASP A 382 40.14 7.82 -0.99
C ASP A 382 39.74 9.27 -1.32
N ALA A 383 40.46 9.96 -2.21
CA ALA A 383 40.12 11.32 -2.63
C ALA A 383 38.90 11.31 -3.56
N TYR A 384 38.88 10.41 -4.55
CA TYR A 384 37.73 10.23 -5.45
C TYR A 384 36.48 9.76 -4.70
N ALA A 385 36.62 8.89 -3.70
CA ALA A 385 35.48 8.37 -2.93
C ALA A 385 34.75 9.43 -2.06
N ARG A 386 35.30 10.65 -1.94
CA ARG A 386 34.72 11.77 -1.18
C ARG A 386 34.04 12.82 -2.06
N GLU A 387 34.27 12.78 -3.37
CA GLU A 387 33.53 13.55 -4.39
C GLU A 387 32.26 12.80 -4.79
#